data_AF-A0A2V8TWJ2-F1
#
_entry.id   AF-A0A2V8TWJ2-F1
#
_cell.length_a   1.000
_cell.length_b   1.000
_cell.length_c   1.000
_cell.angle_alpha   90.00
_cell.angle_beta   90.00
_cell.angle_gamma   90.00
#
_symmetry.space_group_name_H-M   'P 1'
#
loop_
_entity.id
_entity.type
_entity.pdbx_description
1 polymer ?
#
loop_
_entity_poly.entity_id
_entity_poly.type
_entity_poly.pdbx_seq_one_letter_code
_entity_poly.pdbx_strand_id
1 'polypeptide(L)'
;MPANAAKVSPKLQALIDKGLLDALPASFSSFCVDQVKEWELLFPAERSYYERLFGLLDRSSPEAVERLFNPVRLIERLMGVNDRTWPKGQFTLEQVDFLNRNPHYPEWRAAVSQVFAQLDPLLDAEMVASGHARLVIVIAPAQLPVGPDRMWTRFQGRGTRIRVQPPEREEEFAPVLLTGEDRARGAPTIAQLFAAGKKGGPYTSWIIEAGGMLSQLGSASNLVAKYSYESLAQYRKRLMQEVQNVVNAQEVPGPRQLSARLKQMKILASEGHVARDPILAEFARAILLSGNGTLLINNTFVEWATIQAVRRARPSVAVIGFGVRNKIKPFSSLLIYADQEAATPIPSQMDTLGSYVDLEVFYKYVWQEFEKYAEYRKNTAYLFSGEGMDEILVIAPPDFPLLSAADPLKLPTVFQGLRDWLGV
;
A
#
# COMPACT_ATOMS: atom_id res chain seq x y z
N MET A 1 10.87 26.90 -24.16
CA MET A 1 10.68 25.55 -24.71
C MET A 1 9.87 24.76 -23.70
N PRO A 2 8.66 24.25 -23.99
CA PRO A 2 7.97 23.40 -23.03
C PRO A 2 8.16 21.90 -23.34
N ALA A 3 8.05 21.12 -22.26
CA ALA A 3 7.84 19.67 -22.20
C ALA A 3 9.04 18.74 -22.47
N ASN A 4 9.74 18.38 -21.39
CA ASN A 4 10.10 16.97 -21.17
C ASN A 4 8.78 16.17 -21.18
N ALA A 5 8.37 15.66 -22.34
CA ALA A 5 7.28 14.70 -22.41
C ALA A 5 7.69 13.48 -21.56
N ALA A 6 6.88 13.14 -20.57
CA ALA A 6 7.08 11.91 -19.80
C ALA A 6 7.17 10.73 -20.77
N LYS A 7 8.24 9.95 -20.71
CA LYS A 7 8.39 8.74 -21.53
C LYS A 7 7.42 7.69 -20.99
N VAL A 8 6.20 7.70 -21.51
CA VAL A 8 5.23 6.64 -21.24
C VAL A 8 5.64 5.36 -21.97
N SER A 9 4.93 4.24 -21.73
CA SER A 9 5.22 3.02 -22.48
C SER A 9 4.97 3.22 -23.99
N PRO A 10 5.70 2.51 -24.89
CA PRO A 10 5.50 2.64 -26.33
C PRO A 10 4.05 2.41 -26.77
N LYS A 11 3.36 1.50 -26.09
CA LYS A 11 1.94 1.21 -26.32
C LYS A 11 1.07 2.41 -25.99
N LEU A 12 1.27 3.02 -24.80
CA LEU A 12 0.51 4.20 -24.40
C LEU A 12 0.85 5.41 -25.27
N GLN A 13 2.12 5.59 -25.64
CA GLN A 13 2.53 6.67 -26.54
C GLN A 13 1.82 6.57 -27.89
N ALA A 14 1.77 5.38 -28.48
CA ALA A 14 1.05 5.15 -29.74
C ALA A 14 -0.44 5.46 -29.64
N LEU A 15 -1.07 5.24 -28.49
CA LEU A 15 -2.47 5.61 -28.26
C LEU A 15 -2.65 7.13 -28.11
N ILE A 16 -1.74 7.79 -27.39
CA ILE A 16 -1.75 9.25 -27.25
C ILE A 16 -1.56 9.92 -28.62
N ASP A 17 -0.62 9.42 -29.43
CA ASP A 17 -0.33 9.95 -30.78
C ASP A 17 -1.52 9.80 -31.74
N LYS A 18 -2.39 8.80 -31.50
CA LYS A 18 -3.66 8.61 -32.23
C LYS A 18 -4.78 9.55 -31.78
N GLY A 19 -4.54 10.45 -30.83
CA GLY A 19 -5.53 11.40 -30.32
C GLY A 19 -6.46 10.84 -29.25
N LEU A 20 -6.06 9.77 -28.55
CA LEU A 20 -6.87 9.18 -27.47
C LEU A 20 -7.32 10.22 -26.43
N LEU A 21 -6.41 11.10 -26.01
CA LEU A 21 -6.69 12.12 -24.99
C LEU A 21 -7.67 13.20 -25.46
N ASP A 22 -7.81 13.39 -26.77
CA ASP A 22 -8.76 14.34 -27.36
C ASP A 22 -10.17 13.78 -27.44
N ALA A 23 -10.30 12.45 -27.49
CA ALA A 23 -11.59 11.77 -27.46
C ALA A 23 -12.22 11.75 -26.05
N LEU A 24 -11.45 12.02 -24.99
CA LEU A 24 -11.94 11.97 -23.60
C LEU A 24 -12.60 13.29 -23.17
N PRO A 25 -13.55 13.27 -22.20
CA PRO A 25 -14.01 14.49 -21.53
C PRO A 25 -12.85 15.29 -20.93
N ALA A 26 -12.99 16.60 -20.82
CA ALA A 26 -11.87 17.49 -20.47
C ALA A 26 -11.34 17.18 -19.06
N SER A 27 -12.23 16.94 -18.09
CA SER A 27 -11.83 16.58 -16.73
C SER A 27 -11.13 15.22 -16.66
N PHE A 28 -11.59 14.24 -17.45
CA PHE A 28 -11.00 12.91 -17.52
C PHE A 28 -9.62 12.94 -18.19
N SER A 29 -9.48 13.70 -19.28
CA SER A 29 -8.23 13.91 -20.00
C SER A 29 -7.18 14.58 -19.11
N SER A 30 -7.53 15.67 -18.41
CA SER A 30 -6.64 16.33 -17.45
C SER A 30 -6.16 15.40 -16.34
N PHE A 31 -7.07 14.60 -15.75
CA PHE A 31 -6.70 13.61 -14.74
C PHE A 31 -5.71 12.57 -15.31
N CYS A 32 -5.99 12.04 -16.49
CA CYS A 32 -5.12 11.07 -17.14
C CYS A 32 -3.71 11.64 -17.41
N VAL A 33 -3.63 12.88 -17.91
CA VAL A 33 -2.35 13.54 -18.17
C VAL A 33 -1.55 13.75 -16.88
N ASP A 34 -2.20 14.15 -15.79
CA ASP A 34 -1.53 14.35 -14.51
C ASP A 34 -0.96 13.05 -13.94
N GLN A 35 -1.74 11.97 -13.98
CA GLN A 35 -1.29 10.66 -13.51
C GLN A 35 -0.14 10.10 -14.36
N VAL A 36 -0.19 10.34 -15.68
CA VAL A 36 0.82 9.87 -16.63
C VAL A 36 2.08 10.74 -16.61
N LYS A 37 2.00 11.98 -16.11
CA LYS A 37 3.17 12.87 -15.99
C LYS A 37 4.27 12.29 -15.10
N GLU A 38 3.88 11.53 -14.08
CA GLU A 38 4.81 10.85 -13.17
C GLU A 38 4.99 9.36 -13.52
N TRP A 39 4.88 8.99 -14.80
CA TRP A 39 4.93 7.60 -15.27
C TRP A 39 6.09 6.77 -14.69
N GLU A 40 7.29 7.36 -14.63
CA GLU A 40 8.50 6.72 -14.11
C GLU A 40 8.43 6.41 -12.60
N LEU A 41 7.56 7.11 -11.86
CA LEU A 41 7.32 6.91 -10.44
C LEU A 41 6.09 6.02 -10.15
N LEU A 42 5.34 5.65 -11.19
CA LEU A 42 4.24 4.68 -11.06
C LEU A 42 4.80 3.27 -10.90
N PHE A 43 4.16 2.48 -10.04
CA PHE A 43 4.42 1.06 -9.94
C PHE A 43 4.00 0.32 -11.22
N PRO A 44 4.59 -0.85 -11.52
CA PRO A 44 4.20 -1.64 -12.68
C PRO A 44 2.69 -1.94 -12.74
N ALA A 45 2.04 -2.14 -11.60
CA ALA A 45 0.61 -2.39 -11.55
C ALA A 45 -0.24 -1.16 -11.94
N GLU A 46 0.15 0.04 -11.49
CA GLU A 46 -0.46 1.31 -11.91
C GLU A 46 -0.30 1.51 -13.43
N ARG A 47 0.91 1.32 -13.95
CA ARG A 47 1.19 1.42 -15.40
C ARG A 47 0.32 0.44 -16.20
N SER A 48 0.26 -0.81 -15.75
CA SER A 48 -0.52 -1.87 -16.38
C SER A 48 -2.03 -1.58 -16.35
N TYR A 49 -2.54 -0.96 -15.28
CA TYR A 49 -3.93 -0.50 -15.22
C TYR A 49 -4.23 0.53 -16.31
N TYR A 50 -3.40 1.57 -16.47
CA TYR A 50 -3.60 2.56 -17.52
C TYR A 50 -3.50 1.96 -18.93
N GLU A 51 -2.55 1.05 -19.16
CA GLU A 51 -2.43 0.35 -20.44
C GLU A 51 -3.66 -0.52 -20.78
N ARG A 52 -4.28 -1.15 -19.78
CA ARG A 52 -5.53 -1.90 -19.97
C ARG A 52 -6.71 -0.97 -20.19
N LEU A 53 -6.86 0.07 -19.36
CA LEU A 53 -7.93 1.07 -19.49
C LEU A 53 -7.93 1.68 -20.89
N PHE A 54 -6.80 2.22 -21.33
CA PHE A 54 -6.70 2.84 -22.64
C PHE A 54 -6.75 1.84 -23.79
N GLY A 55 -6.21 0.63 -23.60
CA GLY A 55 -6.37 -0.46 -24.56
C GLY A 55 -7.82 -0.92 -24.73
N LEU A 56 -8.62 -0.88 -23.66
CA LEU A 56 -10.06 -1.18 -23.71
C LEU A 56 -10.81 -0.11 -24.49
N LEU A 57 -10.50 1.16 -24.26
CA LEU A 57 -11.12 2.26 -25.00
C LEU A 57 -10.75 2.24 -26.49
N ASP A 58 -9.49 1.97 -26.84
CA ASP A 58 -9.03 1.87 -28.24
C ASP A 58 -9.68 0.71 -29.00
N ARG A 59 -9.92 -0.43 -28.33
CA ARG A 59 -10.62 -1.59 -28.91
C ARG A 59 -12.14 -1.41 -28.99
N SER A 60 -12.70 -0.43 -28.28
CA SER A 60 -14.14 -0.19 -28.26
C SER A 60 -14.58 0.58 -29.50
N SER A 61 -15.79 0.31 -30.01
CA SER A 61 -16.35 1.08 -31.13
C SER A 61 -16.52 2.55 -30.74
N PRO A 62 -16.34 3.52 -31.66
CA PRO A 62 -16.55 4.94 -31.39
C PRO A 62 -17.90 5.26 -30.74
N GLU A 63 -18.97 4.56 -31.15
CA GLU A 63 -20.32 4.73 -30.60
C GLU A 63 -20.44 4.25 -29.15
N ALA A 64 -19.63 3.29 -28.74
CA ALA A 64 -19.59 2.80 -27.36
C ALA A 64 -18.85 3.81 -26.47
N VAL A 65 -17.70 4.32 -26.94
CA VAL A 65 -16.94 5.36 -26.24
C VAL A 65 -17.76 6.64 -26.11
N GLU A 66 -18.50 7.02 -27.17
CA GLU A 66 -19.37 8.19 -27.12
C GLU A 66 -20.51 8.00 -26.12
N ARG A 67 -21.21 6.86 -26.14
CA ARG A 67 -22.27 6.56 -25.15
C ARG A 67 -21.75 6.56 -23.71
N LEU A 68 -20.54 6.06 -23.47
CA LEU A 68 -19.92 6.01 -22.16
C LEU A 68 -19.68 7.42 -21.60
N PHE A 69 -19.13 8.32 -22.41
CA PHE A 69 -18.67 9.64 -21.95
C PHE A 69 -19.64 10.80 -22.20
N ASN A 70 -20.66 10.63 -23.05
CA ASN A 70 -21.64 11.68 -23.35
C ASN A 70 -22.30 12.29 -22.10
N PRO A 71 -22.70 11.52 -21.06
CA PRO A 71 -23.23 12.11 -19.82
C PRO A 71 -22.26 13.08 -19.14
N VAL A 72 -20.97 12.70 -19.08
CA VAL A 72 -19.93 13.56 -18.49
C VAL A 72 -19.75 14.83 -19.31
N ARG A 73 -19.68 14.72 -20.65
CA ARG A 73 -19.54 15.89 -21.53
C ARG A 73 -20.72 16.86 -21.44
N LEU A 74 -21.94 16.35 -21.28
CA LEU A 74 -23.13 17.18 -21.14
C LEU A 74 -23.06 18.01 -19.85
N ILE A 75 -22.65 17.39 -18.73
CA ILE A 75 -22.50 18.08 -17.45
C ILE A 75 -21.32 19.06 -17.49
N GLU A 76 -20.19 18.68 -18.07
CA GLU A 76 -19.05 19.58 -18.28
C GLU A 76 -19.45 20.86 -19.03
N ARG A 77 -20.32 20.76 -20.03
CA ARG A 77 -20.86 21.95 -20.73
C ARG A 77 -21.72 22.81 -19.82
N LEU A 78 -22.58 22.22 -18.98
CA LEU A 78 -23.38 22.95 -17.99
C LEU A 78 -22.50 23.64 -16.94
N MET A 79 -21.39 23.01 -16.58
CA MET A 79 -20.39 23.57 -15.68
C MET A 79 -19.61 24.74 -16.31
N GLY A 80 -19.65 24.90 -17.64
CA GLY A 80 -18.87 25.92 -18.36
C GLY A 80 -17.43 25.49 -18.65
N VAL A 81 -17.14 24.19 -18.66
CA VAL A 81 -15.84 23.63 -19.02
C VAL A 81 -15.58 23.86 -20.52
N ASN A 82 -14.51 24.58 -20.83
CA ASN A 82 -14.04 24.86 -22.19
C ASN A 82 -12.53 25.14 -22.17
N ASP A 83 -11.90 25.30 -23.33
CA ASP A 83 -10.44 25.48 -23.42
C ASP A 83 -9.89 26.70 -22.64
N ARG A 84 -10.72 27.70 -22.32
CA ARG A 84 -10.32 28.87 -21.53
C ARG A 84 -10.44 28.62 -20.02
N THR A 85 -11.48 27.93 -19.58
CA THR A 85 -11.75 27.66 -18.16
C THR A 85 -11.09 26.38 -17.66
N TRP A 86 -10.80 25.46 -18.59
CA TRP A 86 -10.21 24.16 -18.33
C TRP A 86 -9.23 23.80 -19.46
N PRO A 87 -8.02 24.39 -19.46
CA PRO A 87 -7.02 24.08 -20.47
C PRO A 87 -6.64 22.60 -20.44
N LYS A 88 -6.68 21.94 -21.60
CA LYS A 88 -6.26 20.54 -21.75
C LYS A 88 -4.78 20.37 -21.41
N GLY A 89 -4.42 19.17 -20.94
CA GLY A 89 -3.02 18.79 -20.71
C GLY A 89 -2.42 19.28 -19.39
N GLN A 90 -3.23 19.88 -18.51
CA GLN A 90 -2.82 20.25 -17.17
C GLN A 90 -3.93 19.88 -16.18
N PHE A 91 -3.50 19.47 -14.98
CA PHE A 91 -4.35 19.38 -13.79
C PHE A 91 -3.82 20.38 -12.75
N THR A 92 -4.60 21.41 -12.43
CA THR A 92 -4.19 22.51 -11.55
C THR A 92 -5.09 22.63 -10.33
N LEU A 93 -4.61 23.32 -9.30
CA LEU A 93 -5.43 23.63 -8.12
C LEU A 93 -6.63 24.53 -8.48
N GLU A 94 -6.47 25.41 -9.47
CA GLU A 94 -7.57 26.27 -9.95
C GLU A 94 -8.71 25.45 -10.55
N GLN A 95 -8.39 24.35 -11.24
CA GLN A 95 -9.38 23.40 -11.76
C GLN A 95 -10.09 22.64 -10.62
N VAL A 96 -9.39 22.29 -9.55
CA VAL A 96 -10.01 21.71 -8.34
C VAL A 96 -10.95 22.71 -7.67
N ASP A 97 -10.53 23.96 -7.51
CA ASP A 97 -11.36 25.02 -6.95
C ASP A 97 -12.57 25.34 -7.85
N PHE A 98 -12.40 25.30 -9.18
CA PHE A 98 -13.48 25.40 -10.15
C PHE A 98 -14.52 24.29 -9.94
N LEU A 99 -14.10 23.03 -9.84
CA LEU A 99 -15.00 21.91 -9.59
C LEU A 99 -15.77 22.10 -8.27
N ASN A 100 -15.06 22.38 -7.17
CA ASN A 100 -15.66 22.47 -5.84
C ASN A 100 -16.66 23.62 -5.68
N ARG A 101 -16.51 24.70 -6.46
CA ARG A 101 -17.42 25.86 -6.43
C ARG A 101 -18.57 25.74 -7.41
N ASN A 102 -18.56 24.73 -8.29
CA ASN A 102 -19.57 24.59 -9.32
C ASN A 102 -20.86 23.93 -8.77
N PRO A 103 -22.05 24.51 -9.00
CA PRO A 103 -23.32 23.94 -8.55
C PRO A 103 -23.57 22.51 -9.04
N HIS A 104 -23.05 22.15 -10.23
CA HIS A 104 -23.23 20.84 -10.85
C HIS A 104 -22.19 19.80 -10.42
N TYR A 105 -21.32 20.11 -9.44
CA TYR A 105 -20.31 19.18 -8.95
C TYR A 105 -20.85 17.80 -8.53
N PRO A 106 -21.98 17.69 -7.78
CA PRO A 106 -22.53 16.39 -7.40
C PRO A 106 -22.94 15.54 -8.62
N GLU A 107 -23.52 16.18 -9.62
CA GLU A 107 -23.98 15.55 -10.86
C GLU A 107 -22.78 15.07 -11.69
N TRP A 108 -21.75 15.92 -11.81
CA TRP A 108 -20.49 15.54 -12.46
C TRP A 108 -19.84 14.34 -11.79
N ARG A 109 -19.76 14.34 -10.45
CA ARG A 109 -19.19 13.22 -9.68
C ARG A 109 -19.99 11.94 -9.88
N ALA A 110 -21.31 12.02 -9.95
CA ALA A 110 -22.18 10.88 -10.23
C ALA A 110 -21.95 10.32 -11.65
N ALA A 111 -21.86 11.18 -12.66
CA ALA A 111 -21.60 10.77 -14.03
C ALA A 111 -20.21 10.12 -14.19
N VAL A 112 -19.17 10.68 -13.57
CA VAL A 112 -17.83 10.06 -13.55
C VAL A 112 -17.89 8.69 -12.86
N SER A 113 -18.61 8.56 -11.75
CA SER A 113 -18.77 7.28 -11.05
C SER A 113 -19.47 6.23 -11.92
N GLN A 114 -20.45 6.63 -12.74
CA GLN A 114 -21.14 5.74 -13.68
C GLN A 114 -20.24 5.25 -14.82
N VAL A 115 -19.25 6.05 -15.23
CA VAL A 115 -18.23 5.61 -16.21
C VAL A 115 -17.42 4.46 -15.63
N PHE A 116 -16.85 4.63 -14.43
CA PHE A 116 -16.07 3.58 -13.78
C PHE A 116 -16.91 2.35 -13.40
N ALA A 117 -18.17 2.53 -13.01
CA ALA A 117 -19.09 1.41 -12.76
C ALA A 117 -19.30 0.51 -13.99
N GLN A 118 -19.09 1.03 -15.21
CA GLN A 118 -19.14 0.25 -16.45
C GLN A 118 -17.78 -0.32 -16.86
N LEU A 119 -16.69 0.42 -16.62
CA LEU A 119 -15.33 0.01 -17.00
C LEU A 119 -14.73 -1.01 -16.03
N ASP A 120 -14.89 -0.81 -14.73
CA ASP A 120 -14.26 -1.62 -13.68
C ASP A 120 -14.59 -3.11 -13.81
N PRO A 121 -15.84 -3.55 -14.06
CA PRO A 121 -16.14 -4.97 -14.24
C PRO A 121 -15.40 -5.62 -15.43
N LEU A 122 -15.16 -4.86 -16.51
CA LEU A 122 -14.43 -5.36 -17.68
C LEU A 122 -12.94 -5.49 -17.40
N LEU A 123 -12.36 -4.49 -16.72
CA LEU A 123 -10.96 -4.50 -16.31
C LEU A 123 -10.69 -5.58 -15.25
N ASP A 124 -11.62 -5.75 -14.31
CA ASP A 124 -11.58 -6.80 -13.28
C ASP A 124 -11.65 -8.20 -13.90
N ALA A 125 -12.50 -8.40 -14.92
CA ALA A 125 -12.61 -9.68 -15.62
C ALA A 125 -11.30 -10.08 -16.32
N GLU A 126 -10.64 -9.13 -17.01
CA GLU A 126 -9.31 -9.37 -17.59
C GLU A 126 -8.30 -9.76 -16.51
N MET A 127 -8.39 -9.15 -15.32
CA MET A 127 -7.47 -9.46 -14.22
C MET A 127 -7.70 -10.83 -13.59
N VAL A 128 -8.96 -11.18 -13.31
CA VAL A 128 -9.34 -12.48 -12.76
C VAL A 128 -8.92 -13.63 -13.69
N ALA A 129 -9.03 -13.45 -15.00
CA ALA A 129 -8.61 -14.46 -15.99
C ALA A 129 -7.10 -14.77 -15.93
N SER A 130 -6.28 -13.80 -15.56
CA SER A 130 -4.83 -13.94 -15.36
C SER A 130 -4.43 -14.22 -13.91
N GLY A 131 -5.42 -14.47 -13.03
CA GLY A 131 -5.24 -14.64 -11.60
C GLY A 131 -4.30 -15.80 -11.24
N HIS A 132 -3.64 -15.67 -10.09
CA HIS A 132 -2.81 -16.71 -9.51
C HIS A 132 -2.89 -16.65 -7.99
N ALA A 133 -2.42 -17.71 -7.32
CA ALA A 133 -2.32 -17.77 -5.87
C ALA A 133 -1.54 -16.57 -5.30
N ARG A 134 -2.10 -15.97 -4.24
CA ARG A 134 -1.54 -14.85 -3.49
C ARG A 134 -1.53 -15.18 -2.00
N LEU A 135 -0.65 -14.51 -1.27
CA LEU A 135 -0.43 -14.77 0.15
C LEU A 135 -0.26 -13.46 0.92
N VAL A 136 -1.00 -13.31 2.00
CA VAL A 136 -0.84 -12.20 2.95
C VAL A 136 -0.64 -12.79 4.34
N ILE A 137 0.48 -12.46 4.97
CA ILE A 137 0.81 -12.88 6.33
C ILE A 137 0.88 -11.64 7.19
N VAL A 138 0.09 -11.58 8.25
CA VAL A 138 0.09 -10.52 9.24
C VAL A 138 0.54 -11.07 10.58
N ILE A 139 1.59 -10.48 11.15
CA ILE A 139 2.26 -10.95 12.36
C ILE A 139 2.09 -9.90 13.46
N ALA A 140 1.52 -10.33 14.58
CA ALA A 140 1.46 -9.59 15.84
C ALA A 140 2.74 -9.82 16.65
N PRO A 141 3.20 -8.81 17.40
CA PRO A 141 4.37 -8.95 18.26
C PRO A 141 4.05 -9.84 19.47
N ALA A 142 5.05 -10.58 19.96
CA ALA A 142 4.90 -11.47 21.13
C ALA A 142 4.49 -10.73 22.42
N GLN A 143 4.79 -9.43 22.54
CA GLN A 143 4.59 -8.67 23.78
C GLN A 143 3.14 -8.21 24.02
N LEU A 144 2.17 -8.71 23.24
CA LEU A 144 0.76 -8.39 23.47
C LEU A 144 0.24 -9.12 24.72
N PRO A 145 -0.66 -8.49 25.50
CA PRO A 145 -1.10 -9.02 26.79
C PRO A 145 -2.24 -10.04 26.66
N VAL A 146 -2.43 -10.66 25.50
CA VAL A 146 -3.59 -11.50 25.18
C VAL A 146 -3.22 -12.76 24.39
N GLY A 147 -3.95 -13.83 24.66
CA GLY A 147 -3.88 -15.08 23.89
C GLY A 147 -4.86 -15.12 22.71
N PRO A 148 -4.87 -16.23 21.95
CA PRO A 148 -5.71 -16.38 20.75
C PRO A 148 -7.22 -16.37 21.05
N ASP A 149 -7.64 -16.66 22.28
CA ASP A 149 -9.02 -16.57 22.75
C ASP A 149 -9.60 -15.14 22.65
N ARG A 150 -8.73 -14.13 22.72
CA ARG A 150 -9.09 -12.71 22.65
C ARG A 150 -8.58 -12.02 21.39
N MET A 151 -7.86 -12.71 20.52
CA MET A 151 -7.44 -12.18 19.23
C MET A 151 -8.46 -12.48 18.14
N TRP A 152 -8.48 -11.60 17.13
CA TRP A 152 -9.29 -11.69 15.91
C TRP A 152 -10.80 -11.72 16.17
N THR A 153 -11.24 -11.07 17.25
CA THR A 153 -12.66 -11.00 17.63
C THR A 153 -13.49 -10.32 16.54
N ARG A 154 -12.88 -9.38 15.79
CA ARG A 154 -13.53 -8.71 14.65
C ARG A 154 -13.72 -9.58 13.41
N PHE A 155 -13.17 -10.80 13.41
CA PHE A 155 -13.34 -11.82 12.37
C PHE A 155 -14.30 -12.94 12.76
N GLN A 156 -15.07 -12.80 13.85
CA GLN A 156 -16.06 -13.83 14.22
C GLN A 156 -16.93 -14.26 13.03
N GLY A 157 -16.97 -15.58 12.79
CA GLY A 157 -17.66 -16.19 11.66
C GLY A 157 -16.94 -16.08 10.30
N ARG A 158 -15.69 -15.61 10.27
CA ARG A 158 -14.85 -15.51 9.07
C ARG A 158 -13.52 -16.22 9.30
N GLY A 159 -13.15 -17.10 8.37
CA GLY A 159 -11.92 -17.88 8.45
C GLY A 159 -11.99 -19.07 9.39
N THR A 160 -10.88 -19.77 9.48
CA THR A 160 -10.67 -21.00 10.26
C THR A 160 -9.46 -20.81 11.14
N ARG A 161 -9.57 -21.16 12.42
CA ARG A 161 -8.42 -21.19 13.33
C ARG A 161 -7.71 -22.52 13.16
N ILE A 162 -6.44 -22.47 12.79
CA ILE A 162 -5.58 -23.67 12.73
C ILE A 162 -4.71 -23.70 13.97
N ARG A 163 -4.59 -24.87 14.60
CA ARG A 163 -3.70 -25.08 15.74
C ARG A 163 -2.28 -25.26 15.24
N VAL A 164 -1.32 -24.62 15.90
CA VAL A 164 0.11 -24.70 15.60
C VAL A 164 0.91 -24.98 16.86
N GLN A 165 2.09 -25.57 16.68
CA GLN A 165 3.06 -25.79 17.74
C GLN A 165 4.08 -24.64 17.69
N PRO A 166 4.01 -23.66 18.60
CA PRO A 166 5.00 -22.60 18.64
C PRO A 166 6.40 -23.19 18.97
N PRO A 167 7.48 -22.58 18.46
CA PRO A 167 8.83 -22.97 18.85
C PRO A 167 9.07 -22.69 20.33
N GLU A 168 10.06 -23.37 20.93
CA GLU A 168 10.44 -23.15 22.33
C GLU A 168 10.89 -21.71 22.60
N ARG A 169 11.50 -21.08 21.59
CA ARG A 169 11.99 -19.70 21.62
C ARG A 169 11.13 -18.82 20.73
N GLU A 170 10.47 -17.83 21.32
CA GLU A 170 9.54 -16.93 20.62
C GLU A 170 10.19 -16.23 19.41
N GLU A 171 11.47 -15.87 19.51
CA GLU A 171 12.20 -15.20 18.43
C GLU A 171 12.40 -16.07 17.17
N GLU A 172 12.20 -17.39 17.26
CA GLU A 172 12.25 -18.30 16.11
C GLU A 172 10.90 -18.44 15.42
N PHE A 173 9.81 -17.89 15.98
CA PHE A 173 8.48 -18.03 15.40
C PHE A 173 8.42 -17.47 13.97
N ALA A 174 8.79 -16.19 13.78
CA ALA A 174 8.78 -15.57 12.46
C ALA A 174 9.81 -16.19 11.49
N PRO A 175 11.08 -16.45 11.88
CA PRO A 175 12.03 -17.18 11.04
C PRO A 175 11.48 -18.51 10.51
N VAL A 176 10.97 -19.37 11.39
CA VAL A 176 10.51 -20.71 11.01
C VAL A 176 9.22 -20.64 10.19
N LEU A 177 8.29 -19.75 10.54
CA LEU A 177 7.07 -19.54 9.74
C LEU A 177 7.38 -19.08 8.32
N LEU A 178 8.36 -18.18 8.16
CA LEU A 178 8.63 -17.52 6.89
C LEU A 178 9.70 -18.21 6.03
N THR A 179 10.52 -19.09 6.61
CA THR A 179 11.60 -19.80 5.89
C THR A 179 11.54 -21.32 6.01
N GLY A 180 10.73 -21.85 6.93
CA GLY A 180 10.70 -23.27 7.30
C GLY A 180 11.86 -23.70 8.20
N GLU A 181 12.79 -22.80 8.50
CA GLU A 181 14.02 -23.07 9.25
C GLU A 181 14.29 -21.99 10.30
N ASP A 182 15.14 -22.32 11.28
CA ASP A 182 15.61 -21.36 12.27
C ASP A 182 16.49 -20.28 11.63
N ARG A 183 16.55 -19.10 12.26
CA ARG A 183 17.23 -17.90 11.71
C ARG A 183 18.68 -18.14 11.29
N ALA A 184 19.39 -19.03 11.98
CA ALA A 184 20.82 -19.29 11.79
C ALA A 184 21.19 -19.80 10.38
N ARG A 185 20.24 -20.38 9.64
CA ARG A 185 20.51 -21.05 8.36
C ARG A 185 20.44 -20.13 7.14
N GLY A 186 19.89 -18.93 7.28
CA GLY A 186 19.82 -17.95 6.19
C GLY A 186 18.97 -18.38 4.99
N ALA A 187 18.05 -19.33 5.19
CA ALA A 187 17.17 -19.85 4.15
C ALA A 187 16.27 -18.74 3.55
N PRO A 188 15.95 -18.78 2.25
CA PRO A 188 15.12 -17.77 1.62
C PRO A 188 13.71 -17.76 2.24
N THR A 189 13.17 -16.56 2.44
CA THR A 189 11.78 -16.41 2.91
C THR A 189 10.78 -16.77 1.82
N ILE A 190 9.53 -17.06 2.20
CA ILE A 190 8.44 -17.32 1.24
C ILE A 190 8.26 -16.18 0.23
N ALA A 191 8.45 -14.93 0.67
CA ALA A 191 8.43 -13.76 -0.20
C ALA A 191 9.62 -13.74 -1.19
N GLN A 192 10.81 -14.15 -0.74
CA GLN A 192 11.99 -14.27 -1.62
C GLN A 192 11.84 -15.40 -2.63
N LEU A 193 11.30 -16.55 -2.21
CA LEU A 193 11.00 -17.68 -3.09
C LEU A 193 10.00 -17.30 -4.19
N PHE A 194 8.90 -16.65 -3.82
CA PHE A 194 7.93 -16.16 -4.79
C PHE A 194 8.53 -15.12 -5.74
N ALA A 195 9.26 -14.13 -5.22
CA ALA A 195 9.87 -13.08 -6.03
C ALA A 195 10.88 -13.63 -7.06
N ALA A 196 11.59 -14.72 -6.73
CA ALA A 196 12.52 -15.39 -7.63
C ALA A 196 11.85 -16.39 -8.60
N GLY A 197 10.58 -16.76 -8.35
CA GLY A 197 9.82 -17.71 -9.15
C GLY A 197 9.27 -17.13 -10.46
N LYS A 198 8.65 -17.99 -11.27
CA LYS A 198 8.13 -17.63 -12.61
C LYS A 198 7.06 -16.53 -12.61
N LYS A 199 6.26 -16.46 -11.54
CA LYS A 199 5.19 -15.47 -11.34
C LYS A 199 5.66 -14.25 -10.52
N GLY A 200 6.92 -14.29 -10.06
CA GLY A 200 7.56 -13.20 -9.34
C GLY A 200 7.97 -12.05 -10.25
N GLY A 201 8.56 -11.03 -9.65
CA GLY A 201 9.03 -9.84 -10.35
C GLY A 201 9.14 -8.62 -9.41
N PRO A 202 9.59 -7.46 -9.94
CA PRO A 202 9.71 -6.24 -9.17
C PRO A 202 8.41 -5.87 -8.45
N TYR A 203 8.50 -5.57 -7.16
CA TYR A 203 7.36 -5.15 -6.32
C TYR A 203 6.20 -6.15 -6.20
N THR A 204 6.39 -7.40 -6.62
CA THR A 204 5.37 -8.46 -6.44
C THR A 204 5.37 -9.02 -5.02
N SER A 205 6.48 -8.86 -4.29
CA SER A 205 6.65 -9.35 -2.93
C SER A 205 7.07 -8.23 -2.00
N TRP A 206 6.38 -8.10 -0.87
CA TRP A 206 6.56 -7.00 0.08
C TRP A 206 6.74 -7.50 1.50
N ILE A 207 7.64 -6.85 2.23
CA ILE A 207 7.78 -6.94 3.68
C ILE A 207 7.58 -5.53 4.22
N ILE A 208 6.57 -5.34 5.06
CA ILE A 208 6.23 -4.06 5.68
C ILE A 208 6.20 -4.27 7.19
N GLU A 209 6.99 -3.53 7.95
CA GLU A 209 7.11 -3.79 9.38
C GLU A 209 7.40 -2.56 10.24
N ALA A 210 7.07 -2.69 11.53
CA ALA A 210 7.36 -1.69 12.55
C ALA A 210 8.84 -1.72 13.00
N GLY A 211 9.41 -2.91 13.19
CA GLY A 211 10.82 -3.12 13.53
C GLY A 211 11.68 -3.30 12.29
N GLY A 212 12.80 -4.02 12.39
CA GLY A 212 13.63 -4.41 11.25
C GLY A 212 13.91 -5.91 11.13
N MET A 213 13.29 -6.74 11.98
CA MET A 213 13.58 -8.17 12.05
C MET A 213 13.19 -8.89 10.76
N LEU A 214 11.99 -8.67 10.23
CA LEU A 214 11.46 -9.41 9.09
C LEU A 214 12.24 -9.11 7.80
N SER A 215 12.63 -7.85 7.60
CA SER A 215 13.41 -7.39 6.44
C SER A 215 14.84 -7.96 6.45
N GLN A 216 15.36 -8.34 7.62
CA GLN A 216 16.66 -8.97 7.76
C GLN A 216 16.61 -10.50 7.58
N LEU A 217 15.42 -11.10 7.47
CA LEU A 217 15.29 -12.54 7.28
C LEU A 217 15.65 -12.99 5.86
N GLY A 218 16.19 -14.20 5.81
CA GLY A 218 16.62 -14.90 4.60
C GLY A 218 17.81 -14.28 3.89
N SER A 219 17.92 -14.58 2.60
CA SER A 219 19.09 -14.19 1.80
C SER A 219 19.03 -12.72 1.35
N ALA A 220 20.19 -12.15 1.00
CA ALA A 220 20.25 -10.81 0.41
C ALA A 220 19.56 -10.83 -0.97
N SER A 221 18.30 -10.38 -1.02
CA SER A 221 17.51 -10.26 -2.25
C SER A 221 17.01 -8.84 -2.43
N ASN A 222 17.22 -8.29 -3.63
CA ASN A 222 16.72 -6.98 -4.05
C ASN A 222 15.34 -7.07 -4.72
N LEU A 223 14.77 -8.28 -4.88
CA LEU A 223 13.48 -8.48 -5.56
C LEU A 223 12.27 -8.28 -4.63
N VAL A 224 12.50 -8.28 -3.32
CA VAL A 224 11.47 -8.05 -2.31
C VAL A 224 11.52 -6.59 -1.88
N ALA A 225 10.40 -5.89 -2.00
CA ALA A 225 10.27 -4.53 -1.46
C ALA A 225 10.22 -4.60 0.07
N LYS A 226 11.23 -4.03 0.73
CA LYS A 226 11.37 -4.05 2.19
C LYS A 226 11.15 -2.66 2.75
N TYR A 227 10.18 -2.53 3.65
CA TYR A 227 9.73 -1.26 4.18
C TYR A 227 9.57 -1.31 5.71
N SER A 228 10.55 -0.77 6.42
CA SER A 228 10.63 -0.84 7.87
C SER A 228 10.58 0.57 8.48
N TYR A 229 9.69 0.77 9.46
CA TYR A 229 9.61 2.04 10.17
C TYR A 229 10.91 2.37 10.92
N GLU A 230 11.57 1.36 11.47
CA GLU A 230 12.88 1.46 12.11
C GLU A 230 13.97 1.84 11.09
N SER A 231 14.00 1.20 9.92
CA SER A 231 15.01 1.48 8.88
C SER A 231 14.97 2.92 8.36
N LEU A 232 13.81 3.59 8.45
CA LEU A 232 13.60 4.97 8.02
C LEU A 232 13.82 5.99 9.14
N ALA A 233 14.30 5.59 10.32
CA ALA A 233 14.42 6.46 11.48
C ALA A 233 15.20 7.75 11.20
N GLN A 234 16.31 7.67 10.44
CA GLN A 234 17.11 8.85 10.10
C GLN A 234 16.33 9.85 9.25
N TYR A 235 15.67 9.35 8.19
CA TYR A 235 14.85 10.18 7.32
C TYR A 235 13.66 10.80 8.09
N ARG A 236 12.99 10.02 8.94
CA ARG A 236 11.90 10.52 9.81
C ARG A 236 12.38 11.63 10.73
N LYS A 237 13.54 11.48 11.37
CA LYS A 237 14.14 12.53 12.21
C LYS A 237 14.41 13.80 11.44
N ARG A 238 14.95 13.70 10.22
CA ARG A 238 15.19 14.87 9.37
C ARG A 238 13.91 15.56 8.93
N LEU A 239 12.85 14.81 8.60
CA LEU A 239 11.54 15.37 8.30
C LEU A 239 10.96 16.10 9.51
N MET A 240 10.98 15.48 10.70
CA MET A 240 10.50 16.08 11.94
C MET A 240 11.26 17.36 12.30
N GLN A 241 12.58 17.37 12.15
CA GLN A 241 13.41 18.55 12.36
C GLN A 241 13.03 19.69 11.42
N GLU A 242 12.76 19.39 10.15
CA GLU A 242 12.32 20.42 9.20
C GLU A 242 10.94 20.99 9.58
N VAL A 243 9.99 20.13 9.97
CA VAL A 243 8.69 20.61 10.46
C VAL A 243 8.88 21.53 11.66
N GLN A 244 9.74 21.14 12.61
CA GLN A 244 10.02 21.94 13.80
C GLN A 244 10.68 23.29 13.45
N ASN A 245 11.63 23.30 12.52
CA ASN A 245 12.31 24.53 12.09
C ASN A 245 11.30 25.54 11.50
N VAL A 246 10.40 25.06 10.63
CA VAL A 246 9.37 25.90 10.00
C VAL A 246 8.39 26.45 11.05
N VAL A 247 7.96 25.62 12.01
CA VAL A 247 7.09 26.06 13.11
C VAL A 247 7.78 27.08 14.02
N ASN A 248 9.03 26.83 14.42
CA ASN A 248 9.79 27.69 15.33
C ASN A 248 10.14 29.04 14.73
N ALA A 249 10.47 29.08 13.44
CA ALA A 249 10.80 30.32 12.75
C ALA A 249 9.60 31.28 12.62
N GLN A 250 8.40 30.87 13.04
CA GLN A 250 7.11 31.52 12.70
C GLN A 250 6.91 31.74 11.19
N GLU A 251 7.79 31.15 10.37
CA GLU A 251 7.59 30.92 8.95
C GLU A 251 6.53 29.83 8.82
N VAL A 252 5.30 30.09 9.25
CA VAL A 252 4.16 29.26 8.87
C VAL A 252 3.48 29.95 7.70
N PRO A 253 4.03 29.88 6.48
CA PRO A 253 3.41 30.50 5.32
C PRO A 253 2.05 29.83 4.98
N GLY A 254 1.79 28.65 5.54
CA GLY A 254 0.52 27.93 5.50
C GLY A 254 0.72 26.43 5.29
N PRO A 255 -0.30 25.58 5.52
CA PRO A 255 -0.19 24.13 5.34
C PRO A 255 0.28 23.71 3.93
N ARG A 256 0.01 24.54 2.92
CA ARG A 256 0.34 24.30 1.51
C ARG A 256 1.84 24.45 1.21
N GLN A 257 2.49 25.52 1.66
CA GLN A 257 3.93 25.68 1.42
C GLN A 257 4.76 24.74 2.30
N LEU A 258 4.31 24.44 3.53
CA LEU A 258 4.96 23.39 4.34
C LEU A 258 4.91 22.06 3.59
N SER A 259 3.75 21.67 3.07
CA SER A 259 3.62 20.45 2.26
C SER A 259 4.53 20.49 1.03
N ALA A 260 4.59 21.60 0.29
CA ALA A 260 5.46 21.74 -0.87
C ALA A 260 6.96 21.61 -0.51
N ARG A 261 7.37 22.21 0.62
CA ARG A 261 8.75 22.14 1.14
C ARG A 261 9.13 20.73 1.55
N LEU A 262 8.26 20.04 2.30
CA LEU A 262 8.49 18.64 2.70
C LEU A 262 8.53 17.69 1.50
N LYS A 263 7.74 17.95 0.44
CA LYS A 263 7.80 17.16 -0.80
C LYS A 263 9.16 17.25 -1.51
N GLN A 264 9.92 18.32 -1.30
CA GLN A 264 11.27 18.47 -1.89
C GLN A 264 12.34 17.67 -1.12
N MET A 265 12.05 17.23 0.10
CA MET A 265 12.99 16.48 0.93
C MET A 265 13.07 15.02 0.48
N LYS A 266 13.92 14.74 -0.50
CA LYS A 266 14.22 13.37 -0.96
C LYS A 266 14.97 12.58 0.11
N ILE A 267 14.78 11.27 0.11
CA ILE A 267 15.53 10.33 0.96
C ILE A 267 16.97 10.25 0.44
N LEU A 268 17.94 10.42 1.33
CA LEU A 268 19.36 10.33 0.98
C LEU A 268 19.81 8.86 0.98
N ALA A 269 20.84 8.55 0.18
CA ALA A 269 21.41 7.19 0.11
C ALA A 269 21.90 6.67 1.47
N SER A 270 22.30 7.56 2.38
CA SER A 270 22.72 7.24 3.74
C SER A 270 21.55 6.90 4.69
N GLU A 271 20.32 7.25 4.33
CA GLU A 271 19.15 7.20 5.22
C GLU A 271 18.27 5.96 4.99
N GLY A 272 18.61 5.11 4.02
CA GLY A 272 17.90 3.86 3.78
C GLY A 272 18.17 3.27 2.40
N HIS A 273 18.05 1.94 2.28
CA HIS A 273 18.22 1.21 1.02
C HIS A 273 17.19 1.61 -0.05
N VAL A 274 16.00 2.04 0.39
CA VAL A 274 14.92 2.50 -0.50
C VAL A 274 15.32 3.69 -1.38
N ALA A 275 16.33 4.47 -0.98
CA ALA A 275 16.84 5.61 -1.76
C ALA A 275 17.43 5.20 -3.12
N ARG A 276 17.80 3.92 -3.30
CA ARG A 276 18.35 3.39 -4.55
C ARG A 276 17.28 3.15 -5.63
N ASP A 277 16.03 3.08 -5.22
CA ASP A 277 14.88 2.85 -6.07
C ASP A 277 13.98 4.09 -6.07
N PRO A 278 13.88 4.84 -7.18
CA PRO A 278 13.08 6.06 -7.23
C PRO A 278 11.60 5.87 -6.89
N ILE A 279 11.01 4.72 -7.26
CA ILE A 279 9.60 4.42 -6.98
C ILE A 279 9.42 4.18 -5.48
N LEU A 280 10.29 3.37 -4.86
CA LEU A 280 10.22 3.11 -3.43
C LEU A 280 10.59 4.34 -2.60
N ALA A 281 11.55 5.15 -3.05
CA ALA A 281 11.93 6.40 -2.37
C ALA A 281 10.77 7.41 -2.37
N GLU A 282 10.08 7.56 -3.50
CA GLU A 282 8.91 8.42 -3.60
C GLU A 282 7.73 7.87 -2.80
N PHE A 283 7.45 6.58 -2.92
CA PHE A 283 6.47 5.89 -2.10
C PHE A 283 6.72 6.17 -0.62
N ALA A 284 7.98 6.04 -0.20
CA ALA A 284 8.36 6.17 1.18
C ALA A 284 8.11 7.56 1.76
N ARG A 285 8.53 8.58 1.00
CA ARG A 285 8.25 9.97 1.29
C ARG A 285 6.74 10.23 1.34
N ALA A 286 5.98 9.71 0.37
CA ALA A 286 4.53 9.91 0.32
C ALA A 286 3.82 9.30 1.54
N ILE A 287 4.18 8.08 1.97
CA ILE A 287 3.61 7.44 3.18
C ILE A 287 3.81 8.34 4.39
N LEU A 288 5.05 8.77 4.65
CA LEU A 288 5.38 9.53 5.85
C LEU A 288 4.72 10.91 5.92
N LEU A 289 4.41 11.52 4.76
CA LEU A 289 3.81 12.85 4.68
C LEU A 289 2.28 12.85 4.53
N SER A 290 1.68 11.76 4.05
CA SER A 290 0.23 11.69 3.78
C SER A 290 -0.58 10.93 4.81
N GLY A 291 0.06 10.01 5.54
CA GLY A 291 -0.62 9.23 6.56
C GLY A 291 -0.73 10.00 7.87
N ASN A 292 -1.93 10.05 8.44
CA ASN A 292 -2.13 10.66 9.74
C ASN A 292 -1.34 9.87 10.79
N GLY A 293 -0.31 10.47 11.40
CA GLY A 293 0.48 9.84 12.45
C GLY A 293 1.54 8.85 11.97
N THR A 294 1.72 8.62 10.66
CA THR A 294 2.72 7.67 10.12
C THR A 294 4.16 8.11 10.35
N LEU A 295 4.39 9.38 10.66
CA LEU A 295 5.71 9.89 11.04
C LEU A 295 6.08 9.52 12.50
N LEU A 296 5.07 9.26 13.33
CA LEU A 296 5.19 9.18 14.79
C LEU A 296 4.86 7.79 15.36
N ILE A 297 3.86 7.12 14.79
CA ILE A 297 3.32 5.86 15.29
C ILE A 297 3.66 4.73 14.30
N ASN A 298 4.39 3.74 14.79
CA ASN A 298 4.85 2.60 14.00
C ASN A 298 3.71 1.76 13.41
N ASN A 299 2.69 1.41 14.19
CA ASN A 299 1.58 0.58 13.69
C ASN A 299 0.72 1.31 12.67
N THR A 300 0.52 2.62 12.81
CA THR A 300 -0.13 3.45 11.80
C THR A 300 0.70 3.53 10.52
N PHE A 301 2.03 3.62 10.62
CA PHE A 301 2.90 3.50 9.46
C PHE A 301 2.73 2.15 8.75
N VAL A 302 2.75 1.03 9.49
CA VAL A 302 2.63 -0.32 8.91
C VAL A 302 1.28 -0.48 8.20
N GLU A 303 0.19 -0.06 8.84
CA GLU A 303 -1.15 -0.10 8.27
C GLU A 303 -1.23 0.75 6.99
N TRP A 304 -0.84 2.03 7.06
CA TRP A 304 -0.94 2.93 5.91
C TRP A 304 -0.03 2.52 4.77
N ALA A 305 1.22 2.12 5.05
CA ALA A 305 2.14 1.61 4.05
C ALA A 305 1.59 0.35 3.38
N THR A 306 0.97 -0.55 4.14
CA THR A 306 0.31 -1.73 3.59
C THR A 306 -0.81 -1.35 2.63
N ILE A 307 -1.72 -0.48 3.04
CA ILE A 307 -2.86 -0.05 2.22
C ILE A 307 -2.38 0.61 0.92
N GLN A 308 -1.37 1.46 1.01
CA GLN A 308 -0.82 2.14 -0.15
C GLN A 308 -0.05 1.17 -1.06
N ALA A 309 0.65 0.17 -0.51
CA ALA A 309 1.26 -0.90 -1.31
C ALA A 309 0.18 -1.72 -2.03
N VAL A 310 -0.93 -2.05 -1.35
CA VAL A 310 -2.08 -2.72 -1.97
C VAL A 310 -2.67 -1.87 -3.07
N ARG A 311 -2.86 -0.56 -2.87
CA ARG A 311 -3.44 0.36 -3.87
C ARG A 311 -2.57 0.50 -5.11
N ARG A 312 -1.26 0.64 -4.91
CA ARG A 312 -0.33 1.08 -5.95
C ARG A 312 0.48 -0.08 -6.56
N ALA A 313 1.01 -0.97 -5.73
CA ALA A 313 1.93 -2.02 -6.15
C ALA A 313 1.27 -3.38 -6.42
N ARG A 314 0.06 -3.63 -5.90
CA ARG A 314 -0.67 -4.91 -6.05
C ARG A 314 0.16 -6.16 -5.66
N PRO A 315 0.80 -6.20 -4.47
CA PRO A 315 1.63 -7.33 -4.05
C PRO A 315 0.89 -8.66 -4.19
N SER A 316 1.61 -9.68 -4.63
CA SER A 316 1.17 -11.07 -4.66
C SER A 316 1.50 -11.79 -3.36
N VAL A 317 2.65 -11.45 -2.76
CA VAL A 317 3.04 -11.88 -1.42
C VAL A 317 3.28 -10.65 -0.55
N ALA A 318 2.61 -10.56 0.59
CA ALA A 318 2.82 -9.49 1.55
C ALA A 318 3.04 -10.08 2.95
N VAL A 319 4.14 -9.70 3.59
CA VAL A 319 4.41 -10.01 5.00
C VAL A 319 4.36 -8.70 5.78
N ILE A 320 3.46 -8.63 6.75
CA ILE A 320 3.11 -7.41 7.48
C ILE A 320 3.39 -7.64 8.97
N GLY A 321 4.42 -7.01 9.51
CA GLY A 321 4.83 -7.15 10.91
C GLY A 321 4.47 -5.93 11.73
N PHE A 322 3.48 -6.04 12.62
CA PHE A 322 3.19 -4.98 13.57
C PHE A 322 4.11 -5.05 14.78
N GLY A 323 4.25 -3.92 15.48
CA GLY A 323 5.04 -3.82 16.70
C GLY A 323 4.19 -3.36 17.88
N VAL A 324 4.86 -3.10 19.00
CA VAL A 324 4.25 -2.37 20.12
C VAL A 324 4.55 -0.89 19.95
N ARG A 325 3.51 -0.05 19.97
CA ARG A 325 3.67 1.40 19.92
C ARG A 325 4.11 1.92 21.29
N ASN A 326 4.76 3.08 21.31
CA ASN A 326 5.05 3.79 22.55
C ASN A 326 3.86 4.67 22.94
N LYS A 327 3.64 4.86 24.25
CA LYS A 327 2.74 5.88 24.77
C LYS A 327 3.24 7.25 24.32
N ILE A 328 2.32 8.11 23.89
CA ILE A 328 2.62 9.52 23.65
C ILE A 328 2.97 10.15 24.99
N LYS A 329 4.15 10.79 25.08
CA LYS A 329 4.60 11.44 26.32
C LYS A 329 3.63 12.60 26.68
N PRO A 330 3.23 12.80 27.95
CA PRO A 330 2.36 13.91 28.34
C PRO A 330 3.02 15.27 28.04
N PHE A 331 2.24 16.31 27.70
CA PHE A 331 2.69 17.69 27.36
C PHE A 331 3.48 17.89 26.06
N SER A 332 3.73 16.85 25.27
CA SER A 332 4.32 16.98 23.93
C SER A 332 3.32 17.37 22.84
N SER A 333 2.05 17.60 23.17
CA SER A 333 1.04 18.09 22.23
C SER A 333 1.35 19.48 21.66
N LEU A 334 2.22 20.26 22.31
CA LEU A 334 2.73 21.55 21.79
C LEU A 334 3.98 21.38 20.89
N LEU A 335 4.59 20.20 20.89
CA LEU A 335 5.84 19.86 20.18
C LEU A 335 5.72 18.47 19.54
N ILE A 336 4.60 18.21 18.85
CA ILE A 336 4.28 16.90 18.24
C ILE A 336 5.36 16.43 17.27
N TYR A 337 6.11 17.36 16.67
CA TYR A 337 7.20 17.11 15.73
C TYR A 337 8.60 17.29 16.32
N ALA A 338 8.74 17.55 17.62
CA ALA A 338 10.04 17.49 18.27
C ALA A 338 10.44 16.02 18.47
N ASP A 339 11.75 15.74 18.39
CA ASP A 339 12.30 14.43 18.75
C ASP A 339 11.92 14.15 20.21
N GLN A 340 10.95 13.26 20.42
CA GLN A 340 10.38 12.95 21.73
C GLN A 340 11.40 12.34 22.68
N GLU A 341 12.46 11.72 22.16
CA GLU A 341 13.53 11.14 22.98
C GLU A 341 14.54 12.20 23.42
N ALA A 342 14.79 13.21 22.58
CA ALA A 342 15.67 14.32 22.95
C ALA A 342 14.95 15.39 23.79
N ALA A 343 13.66 15.62 23.52
CA ALA A 343 12.88 16.72 24.11
C ALA A 343 12.34 16.41 25.52
N THR A 344 12.32 15.15 25.95
CA THR A 344 11.76 14.78 27.25
C THR A 344 12.59 13.68 27.91
N PRO A 345 13.06 13.88 29.17
CA PRO A 345 13.89 12.90 29.88
C PRO A 345 13.11 11.66 30.35
N ILE A 346 11.79 11.66 30.19
CA ILE A 346 10.92 10.53 30.54
C ILE A 346 11.18 9.41 29.53
N PRO A 347 11.56 8.19 29.97
CA PRO A 347 11.72 7.05 29.08
C PRO A 347 10.42 6.73 28.35
N SER A 348 10.52 6.33 27.08
CA SER A 348 9.38 5.82 26.33
C SER A 348 8.82 4.57 26.99
N GLN A 349 7.51 4.56 27.21
CA GLN A 349 6.78 3.42 27.76
C GLN A 349 6.04 2.69 26.65
N MET A 350 6.14 1.37 26.63
CA MET A 350 5.36 0.53 25.72
C MET A 350 3.85 0.63 26.04
N ASP A 351 3.04 0.81 25.00
CA ASP A 351 1.58 0.80 25.07
C ASP A 351 1.04 -0.52 24.51
N THR A 352 1.21 -1.61 25.28
CA THR A 352 0.81 -2.96 24.85
C THR A 352 -0.71 -3.08 24.67
N LEU A 353 -1.49 -2.46 25.56
CA LEU A 353 -2.95 -2.46 25.47
C LEU A 353 -3.46 -1.62 24.29
N GLY A 354 -2.92 -0.42 24.09
CA GLY A 354 -3.28 0.40 22.94
C GLY A 354 -2.87 -0.26 21.62
N SER A 355 -1.71 -0.94 21.59
CA SER A 355 -1.28 -1.73 20.43
C SER A 355 -2.24 -2.88 20.13
N TYR A 356 -2.72 -3.61 21.15
CA TYR A 356 -3.72 -4.66 20.97
C TYR A 356 -5.03 -4.11 20.35
N VAL A 357 -5.52 -2.97 20.86
CA VAL A 357 -6.74 -2.33 20.32
C VAL A 357 -6.55 -1.92 18.85
N ASP A 358 -5.39 -1.35 18.51
CA ASP A 358 -5.04 -1.00 17.14
C ASP A 358 -5.10 -2.23 16.22
N LEU A 359 -4.50 -3.35 16.64
CA LEU A 359 -4.38 -4.55 15.82
C LEU A 359 -5.72 -5.20 15.50
N GLU A 360 -6.64 -5.26 16.46
CA GLU A 360 -8.00 -5.77 16.21
C GLU A 360 -8.69 -4.99 15.08
N VAL A 361 -8.45 -3.68 14.98
CA VAL A 361 -8.97 -2.84 13.89
C VAL A 361 -8.16 -3.03 12.61
N PHE A 362 -6.83 -3.00 12.70
CA PHE A 362 -5.94 -3.01 11.54
C PHE A 362 -5.96 -4.33 10.78
N TYR A 363 -6.07 -5.47 11.45
CA TYR A 363 -6.22 -6.75 10.76
C TYR A 363 -7.42 -6.77 9.82
N LYS A 364 -8.58 -6.35 10.34
CA LYS A 364 -9.81 -6.27 9.55
C LYS A 364 -9.66 -5.29 8.41
N TYR A 365 -9.05 -4.14 8.65
CA TYR A 365 -8.89 -3.12 7.63
C TYR A 365 -7.93 -3.54 6.51
N VAL A 366 -6.78 -4.15 6.86
CA VAL A 366 -5.85 -4.73 5.90
C VAL A 366 -6.56 -5.75 5.01
N TRP A 367 -7.25 -6.73 5.61
CA TRP A 367 -7.99 -7.73 4.86
C TRP A 367 -9.02 -7.12 3.90
N GLN A 368 -9.84 -6.19 4.40
CA GLN A 368 -10.85 -5.51 3.59
C GLN A 368 -10.24 -4.69 2.45
N GLU A 369 -9.07 -4.10 2.64
CA GLU A 369 -8.39 -3.35 1.59
C GLU A 369 -7.94 -4.27 0.46
N PHE A 370 -7.38 -5.45 0.76
CA PHE A 370 -7.05 -6.43 -0.26
C PHE A 370 -8.30 -6.90 -1.03
N GLU A 371 -9.40 -7.20 -0.32
CA GLU A 371 -10.66 -7.68 -0.92
C GLU A 371 -11.39 -6.64 -1.80
N LYS A 372 -10.94 -5.38 -1.82
CA LYS A 372 -11.45 -4.37 -2.76
C LYS A 372 -11.05 -4.66 -4.20
N TYR A 373 -10.01 -5.45 -4.45
CA TYR A 373 -9.51 -5.68 -5.81
C TYR A 373 -9.71 -7.12 -6.27
N ALA A 374 -10.14 -7.28 -7.51
CA ALA A 374 -10.62 -8.55 -8.04
C ALA A 374 -9.54 -9.63 -8.10
N GLU A 375 -8.28 -9.26 -8.30
CA GLU A 375 -7.14 -10.18 -8.33
C GLU A 375 -6.87 -10.90 -7.01
N TYR A 376 -7.36 -10.34 -5.88
CA TYR A 376 -7.21 -10.97 -4.56
C TYR A 376 -8.38 -11.88 -4.22
N ARG A 377 -9.60 -11.50 -4.63
CA ARG A 377 -10.83 -12.24 -4.30
C ARG A 377 -10.70 -13.68 -4.79
N LYS A 378 -10.93 -14.63 -3.89
CA LYS A 378 -10.89 -16.09 -4.15
C LYS A 378 -9.51 -16.67 -4.53
N ASN A 379 -8.45 -15.85 -4.60
CA ASN A 379 -7.10 -16.29 -4.97
C ASN A 379 -6.07 -16.03 -3.86
N THR A 380 -6.50 -15.50 -2.71
CA THR A 380 -5.58 -15.06 -1.64
C THR A 380 -5.79 -15.84 -0.36
N ALA A 381 -4.72 -16.41 0.17
CA ALA A 381 -4.69 -16.90 1.54
C ALA A 381 -4.20 -15.78 2.48
N TYR A 382 -4.96 -15.49 3.52
CA TYR A 382 -4.62 -14.55 4.59
C TYR A 382 -4.32 -15.34 5.85
N LEU A 383 -3.15 -15.14 6.43
CA LEU A 383 -2.74 -15.68 7.72
C LEU A 383 -2.58 -14.53 8.71
N PHE A 384 -3.31 -14.58 9.81
CA PHE A 384 -3.10 -13.70 10.96
C PHE A 384 -2.52 -14.54 12.09
N SER A 385 -1.33 -14.16 12.54
CA SER A 385 -0.57 -14.87 13.56
C SER A 385 -0.11 -13.90 14.62
N GLY A 386 0.00 -14.35 15.87
CA GLY A 386 0.83 -13.69 16.88
C GLY A 386 2.09 -14.51 17.11
N GLU A 387 3.23 -13.85 17.28
CA GLU A 387 4.45 -14.53 17.72
C GLU A 387 4.19 -15.24 19.06
N GLY A 388 4.59 -16.51 19.16
CA GLY A 388 4.39 -17.34 20.35
C GLY A 388 2.97 -17.91 20.52
N MET A 389 2.02 -17.60 19.64
CA MET A 389 0.66 -18.16 19.73
C MET A 389 0.59 -19.59 19.16
N ASP A 390 -0.29 -20.40 19.74
CA ASP A 390 -0.58 -21.78 19.34
C ASP A 390 -1.77 -21.89 18.36
N GLU A 391 -2.28 -20.75 17.89
CA GLU A 391 -3.28 -20.67 16.81
C GLU A 391 -2.88 -19.63 15.76
N ILE A 392 -3.28 -19.88 14.51
CA ILE A 392 -3.23 -18.92 13.41
C ILE A 392 -4.66 -18.81 12.85
N LEU A 393 -5.15 -17.59 12.64
CA LEU A 393 -6.39 -17.39 11.89
C LEU A 393 -6.09 -17.40 10.39
N VAL A 394 -6.77 -18.27 9.66
CA VAL A 394 -6.66 -18.41 8.21
C VAL A 394 -7.96 -18.02 7.53
N ILE A 395 -7.91 -17.07 6.60
CA ILE A 395 -8.99 -16.79 5.65
C ILE A 395 -8.45 -17.13 4.28
N ALA A 396 -8.96 -18.18 3.65
CA ALA A 396 -8.42 -18.64 2.38
C ALA A 396 -9.48 -19.35 1.53
N PRO A 397 -9.23 -19.55 0.23
CA PRO A 397 -10.02 -20.42 -0.63
C PRO A 397 -10.12 -21.85 -0.07
N PRO A 398 -11.20 -22.60 -0.38
CA PRO A 398 -11.43 -23.94 0.19
C PRO A 398 -10.34 -24.96 -0.12
N ASP A 399 -9.59 -24.77 -1.20
CA ASP A 399 -8.48 -25.61 -1.65
C ASP A 399 -7.14 -25.24 -0.98
N PHE A 400 -7.11 -24.27 -0.07
CA PHE A 400 -5.89 -23.90 0.64
C PHE A 400 -5.42 -25.04 1.58
N PRO A 401 -4.17 -25.53 1.46
CA PRO A 401 -3.74 -26.79 2.10
C PRO A 401 -3.87 -26.84 3.63
N LEU A 402 -3.77 -25.69 4.31
CA LEU A 402 -3.79 -25.65 5.78
C LEU A 402 -5.20 -25.82 6.37
N LEU A 403 -6.27 -25.66 5.58
CA LEU A 403 -7.64 -25.73 6.08
C LEU A 403 -8.08 -27.15 6.46
N SER A 404 -7.41 -28.19 5.96
CA SER A 404 -7.73 -29.59 6.25
C SER A 404 -7.01 -30.16 7.48
N ALA A 405 -6.21 -29.36 8.19
CA ALA A 405 -5.44 -29.83 9.33
C ALA A 405 -6.35 -30.16 10.53
N ALA A 406 -6.28 -31.41 11.00
CA ALA A 406 -7.00 -31.87 12.21
C ALA A 406 -6.14 -31.72 13.48
N ASP A 407 -4.83 -31.99 13.35
CA ASP A 407 -3.86 -31.97 14.43
C ASP A 407 -3.05 -30.65 14.44
N PRO A 408 -2.50 -30.25 15.60
CA PRO A 408 -1.62 -29.08 15.68
C PRO A 408 -0.40 -29.20 14.75
N LEU A 409 -0.24 -28.25 13.84
CA LEU A 409 0.83 -28.23 12.84
C LEU A 409 2.14 -27.66 13.40
N LYS A 410 3.28 -28.23 12.99
CA LYS A 410 4.57 -27.56 13.21
C LYS A 410 4.74 -26.42 12.21
N LEU A 411 5.42 -25.33 12.60
CA LEU A 411 5.65 -24.19 11.70
C LEU A 411 6.36 -24.54 10.37
N PRO A 412 7.32 -25.49 10.29
CA PRO A 412 7.86 -25.93 9.00
C PRO A 412 6.81 -26.57 8.08
N THR A 413 5.81 -27.25 8.64
CA THR A 413 4.68 -27.81 7.88
C THR A 413 3.74 -26.70 7.39
N VAL A 414 3.52 -25.67 8.21
CA VAL A 414 2.81 -24.45 7.78
C VAL A 414 3.53 -23.82 6.59
N PHE A 415 4.84 -23.59 6.70
CA PHE A 415 5.67 -23.05 5.63
C PHE A 415 5.59 -23.89 4.34
N GLN A 416 5.64 -25.21 4.44
CA GLN A 416 5.48 -26.07 3.27
C GLN A 416 4.10 -25.89 2.60
N GLY A 417 3.01 -25.79 3.37
CA GLY A 417 1.69 -25.49 2.82
C GLY A 417 1.62 -24.12 2.12
N LEU A 418 2.36 -23.12 2.61
CA LEU A 418 2.50 -21.81 1.94
C LEU A 418 3.22 -21.92 0.60
N ARG A 419 4.28 -22.75 0.55
CA ARG A 419 5.01 -23.03 -0.69
C ARG A 419 4.16 -23.74 -1.72
N ASP A 420 3.44 -24.78 -1.29
CA ASP A 420 2.56 -25.55 -2.17
C ASP A 420 1.45 -24.68 -2.75
N TRP A 421 0.84 -23.81 -1.93
CA TRP A 421 -0.16 -22.83 -2.37
C TRP A 421 0.38 -21.88 -3.45
N LEU A 422 1.60 -21.35 -3.25
CA LEU A 422 2.22 -20.41 -4.19
C LEU A 422 2.86 -21.09 -5.39
N GLY A 423 3.13 -22.40 -5.31
CA GLY A 423 3.83 -23.19 -6.32
C GLY A 423 5.33 -22.86 -6.41
N VAL A 424 6.03 -22.75 -5.27
CA VAL A 424 7.45 -22.32 -5.16
C VAL A 424 8.36 -23.24 -4.36
#